data_AF-B4H329-F1
#
_entry.id   AF-B4H329-F1
#
_cell.length_a   1.000
_cell.length_b   1.000
_cell.length_c   1.000
_cell.angle_alpha   90.00
_cell.angle_beta   90.00
_cell.angle_gamma   90.00
#
_symmetry.space_group_name_H-M   'P 1'
#
loop_
_entity.id
_entity.type
_entity.pdbx_description
1 polymer ?
#
loop_
_entity_poly.entity_id
_entity_poly.type
_entity_poly.pdbx_seq_one_letter_code
_entity_poly.pdbx_strand_id
1 'polypeptide(L)'
;MVLPLLQRSTLRGVQQLAQPWSAAGFSLRMASQEFRVESDTFGELKVPADRYYGAQTMRSQINFPIGGTTERMPKPVVQAMGILKKAAAEVNKEFGLDTKVSEAISKAADDVISGKLYDDHFPLVIWQTGSGTQSNMNVNEAKKGNSKEGKFRMEKDTFGELKVPAEMLFGAQTMRSKINFPIGDIGERMPMPVIQAMGILKKACAEVNKDYGLDGKISDAVSCACDDVISGKFYKRGHFPLVIWQTGSGTQTNMNTNEVISNAAIKAMGGELGSKKPVHPNDHVNKSQSSNDTFPAAIHISVGMELNERLIPSLTHLRDALKCKSEDFKDIIKIGRTHLMDAVPLTLGQEFSGYAQQLSYGLDRINGCLPRVYELALGGTAVGTGLNTHKGFAEKVSKRIADLTCLPFVKAPNFFEALGARDAMVEVHGVLNTIAVSLMKIANDIRLLGSGPRCGLGELMLPENEPGSSIMPGKVNPTQCESITMICAQVMGNQVAVSIGGATGHFELNVCKRGERAWGRAARNSPETLHSPTSAG
;
A
#
# COMPACT_ATOMS: atom_id res chain seq x y z
N MET A 1 42.09 32.83 -1.21
CA MET A 1 41.69 34.20 -1.60
C MET A 1 40.66 34.07 -2.71
N VAL A 2 39.38 34.20 -2.38
CA VAL A 2 38.49 35.35 -2.73
C VAL A 2 37.76 35.12 -4.07
N LEU A 3 36.52 34.60 -3.96
CA LEU A 3 35.33 34.99 -4.77
C LEU A 3 35.13 36.53 -4.73
N PRO A 4 34.26 37.23 -5.51
CA PRO A 4 33.13 36.75 -6.34
C PRO A 4 32.92 37.56 -7.66
N LEU A 5 31.86 37.25 -8.43
CA LEU A 5 30.95 38.27 -8.97
C LEU A 5 29.55 37.69 -9.26
N LEU A 6 28.58 38.31 -8.61
CA LEU A 6 27.13 38.12 -8.63
C LEU A 6 26.47 39.02 -9.69
N GLN A 7 25.36 38.55 -10.27
CA GLN A 7 24.16 39.35 -10.61
C GLN A 7 23.03 38.36 -10.97
N ARG A 8 22.06 38.05 -10.09
CA ARG A 8 20.79 38.76 -9.76
C ARG A 8 19.89 39.08 -10.96
N SER A 9 18.85 38.28 -11.16
CA SER A 9 17.52 38.72 -11.64
C SER A 9 16.43 37.74 -11.17
N THR A 10 15.73 38.12 -10.09
CA THR A 10 14.28 38.41 -10.04
C THR A 10 13.33 37.21 -9.91
N LEU A 11 13.17 36.76 -8.65
CA LEU A 11 11.96 36.14 -8.11
C LEU A 11 10.99 37.25 -7.67
N ARG A 12 9.90 37.47 -8.40
CA ARG A 12 8.69 38.14 -7.92
C ARG A 12 7.48 37.56 -8.63
N GLY A 13 6.52 37.07 -7.86
CA GLY A 13 5.13 36.91 -8.31
C GLY A 13 4.54 35.52 -8.19
N VAL A 14 4.32 35.00 -6.97
CA VAL A 14 3.09 34.28 -6.61
C VAL A 14 2.82 34.52 -5.13
N GLN A 15 2.25 35.68 -4.81
CA GLN A 15 1.71 36.01 -3.50
C GLN A 15 0.38 36.72 -3.74
N GLN A 16 -0.68 35.94 -3.98
CA GLN A 16 -2.09 36.33 -3.82
C GLN A 16 -2.96 35.20 -4.38
N LEU A 17 -3.65 34.50 -3.47
CA LEU A 17 -5.04 34.02 -3.57
C LEU A 17 -5.32 33.16 -2.33
N ALA A 18 -5.41 33.82 -1.18
CA ALA A 18 -6.02 33.27 0.01
C ALA A 18 -7.08 34.28 0.46
N GLN A 19 -8.35 33.98 0.19
CA GLN A 19 -9.50 34.61 0.82
C GLN A 19 -10.33 33.48 1.47
N PRO A 20 -10.88 33.69 2.68
CA PRO A 20 -11.34 32.61 3.54
C PRO A 20 -12.77 32.19 3.20
N TRP A 21 -13.01 30.90 3.02
CA TRP A 21 -14.35 30.35 3.03
C TRP A 21 -14.86 30.27 4.46
N SER A 22 -15.97 30.98 4.70
CA SER A 22 -16.72 31.02 5.94
C SER A 22 -17.20 29.63 6.36
N ALA A 23 -16.77 29.19 7.55
CA ALA A 23 -17.30 28.01 8.21
C ALA A 23 -18.73 28.29 8.72
N ALA A 24 -19.73 27.78 8.01
CA ALA A 24 -21.10 27.69 8.51
C ALA A 24 -21.64 26.27 8.29
N GLY A 25 -21.71 25.53 9.39
CA GLY A 25 -22.75 24.52 9.64
C GLY A 25 -22.67 23.19 8.89
N PHE A 26 -21.79 22.29 9.32
CA PHE A 26 -22.07 20.84 9.35
C PHE A 26 -21.25 20.20 10.47
N SER A 27 -21.84 20.13 11.68
CA SER A 27 -21.31 19.28 12.76
C SER A 27 -21.61 17.82 12.39
N LEU A 28 -20.66 17.16 11.72
CA LEU A 28 -20.59 15.70 11.80
C LEU A 28 -20.18 15.38 13.24
N ARG A 29 -21.02 14.63 13.97
CA ARG A 29 -20.58 13.85 15.12
C ARG A 29 -19.47 12.91 14.66
N MET A 30 -18.22 13.33 14.75
CA MET A 30 -17.13 12.39 14.98
C MET A 30 -17.42 11.77 16.35
N ALA A 31 -17.66 10.45 16.39
CA ALA A 31 -17.61 9.76 17.66
C ALA A 31 -16.22 10.04 18.25
N SER A 32 -16.16 10.73 19.39
CA SER A 32 -14.94 10.87 20.16
C SER A 32 -14.49 9.47 20.54
N GLN A 33 -13.42 8.99 19.91
CA GLN A 33 -12.86 7.70 20.26
C GLN A 33 -12.33 7.82 21.69
N GLU A 34 -12.96 7.13 22.64
CA GLU A 34 -12.50 7.10 24.03
C GLU A 34 -11.22 6.28 24.13
N PHE A 35 -10.27 6.74 24.95
CA PHE A 35 -8.99 6.07 25.17
C PHE A 35 -8.84 5.74 26.65
N ARG A 36 -8.25 4.57 26.94
CA ARG A 36 -7.73 4.23 28.28
C ARG A 36 -6.21 4.32 28.29
N VAL A 37 -5.64 4.55 29.47
CA VAL A 37 -4.18 4.54 29.67
C VAL A 37 -3.77 3.15 30.09
N GLU A 38 -2.84 2.56 29.36
CA GLU A 38 -2.19 1.28 29.66
C GLU A 38 -0.70 1.55 29.86
N SER A 39 0.00 0.68 30.60
CA SER A 39 1.44 0.81 30.81
C SER A 39 2.17 -0.49 30.55
N ASP A 40 3.37 -0.41 29.97
CA ASP A 40 4.34 -1.50 29.92
C ASP A 40 5.71 -1.03 30.43
N THR A 41 6.77 -1.81 30.22
CA THR A 41 8.11 -1.47 30.70
C THR A 41 8.70 -0.20 30.07
N PHE A 42 8.08 0.35 29.02
CA PHE A 42 8.47 1.60 28.35
C PHE A 42 7.55 2.78 28.73
N GLY A 43 6.70 2.60 29.75
CA GLY A 43 5.84 3.65 30.30
C GLY A 43 4.40 3.57 29.82
N GLU A 44 3.68 4.68 29.98
CA GLU A 44 2.26 4.79 29.67
C GLU A 44 1.98 5.03 28.17
N LEU A 45 0.85 4.54 27.69
CA LEU A 45 0.37 4.72 26.33
C LEU A 45 -1.16 4.76 26.29
N LYS A 46 -1.72 5.61 25.42
CA LYS A 46 -3.16 5.64 25.16
C LYS A 46 -3.57 4.53 24.21
N VAL A 47 -4.56 3.74 24.62
CA VAL A 47 -5.12 2.63 23.86
C VAL A 47 -6.63 2.83 23.70
N PRO A 48 -7.23 2.60 22.51
CA PRO A 48 -8.66 2.79 22.33
C PRO A 48 -9.48 1.94 23.32
N ALA A 49 -10.43 2.55 24.02
CA ALA A 49 -11.19 1.92 25.10
C ALA A 49 -12.07 0.74 24.62
N ASP A 50 -12.45 0.74 23.34
CA ASP A 50 -13.21 -0.31 22.68
C ASP A 50 -12.37 -1.50 22.19
N ARG A 51 -11.03 -1.41 22.30
CA ARG A 51 -10.10 -2.45 21.87
C ARG A 51 -9.56 -3.21 23.06
N TYR A 52 -9.54 -4.52 22.97
CA TYR A 52 -9.10 -5.36 24.09
C TYR A 52 -7.59 -5.45 24.25
N TYR A 53 -6.82 -5.20 23.19
CA TYR A 53 -5.35 -5.20 23.24
C TYR A 53 -4.78 -4.07 24.11
N GLY A 54 -3.57 -4.22 24.65
CA GLY A 54 -2.91 -3.33 25.61
C GLY A 54 -1.75 -2.53 25.00
N ALA A 55 -0.91 -1.96 25.88
CA ALA A 55 0.17 -1.03 25.50
C ALA A 55 1.15 -1.63 24.49
N GLN A 56 1.51 -2.91 24.62
CA GLN A 56 2.50 -3.54 23.75
C GLN A 56 2.00 -3.72 22.31
N THR A 57 0.74 -4.11 22.14
CA THR A 57 0.10 -4.17 20.83
C THR A 57 0.02 -2.78 20.21
N MET A 58 -0.32 -1.76 21.00
CA MET A 58 -0.39 -0.38 20.52
C MET A 58 0.99 0.17 20.11
N ARG A 59 2.08 -0.15 20.85
CA ARG A 59 3.45 0.20 20.44
C ARG A 59 3.83 -0.48 19.13
N SER A 60 3.47 -1.74 18.95
CA SER A 60 3.68 -2.43 17.68
C SER A 60 3.00 -1.72 16.52
N GLN A 61 1.75 -1.27 16.69
CA GLN A 61 1.05 -0.51 15.64
C GLN A 61 1.74 0.82 15.30
N ILE A 62 2.36 1.47 16.29
CA ILE A 62 3.11 2.72 16.10
C ILE A 62 4.44 2.46 15.39
N ASN A 63 5.14 1.39 15.75
CA ASN A 63 6.51 1.11 15.29
C ASN A 63 6.56 0.24 14.01
N PHE A 64 5.49 -0.50 13.72
CA PHE A 64 5.31 -1.30 12.50
C PHE A 64 4.02 -0.93 11.76
N PRO A 65 3.83 0.33 11.34
CA PRO A 65 2.65 0.78 10.61
C PRO A 65 2.75 0.38 9.12
N ILE A 66 2.95 -0.92 8.86
CA ILE A 66 3.31 -1.46 7.54
C ILE A 66 2.21 -2.42 7.06
N GLY A 67 1.64 -2.19 5.88
CA GLY A 67 0.73 -3.15 5.22
C GLY A 67 -0.72 -3.17 5.73
N GLY A 68 -1.03 -2.51 6.85
CA GLY A 68 -2.40 -2.29 7.32
C GLY A 68 -3.22 -3.57 7.52
N THR A 69 -4.55 -3.50 7.31
CA THR A 69 -5.45 -4.64 7.52
C THR A 69 -5.19 -5.82 6.59
N THR A 70 -4.54 -5.58 5.44
CA THR A 70 -4.31 -6.59 4.39
C THR A 70 -3.11 -7.50 4.66
N GLU A 71 -2.18 -7.06 5.51
CA GLU A 71 -0.96 -7.81 5.86
C GLU A 71 -0.96 -8.19 7.35
N ARG A 72 -2.16 -8.27 7.96
CA ARG A 72 -2.34 -8.76 9.33
C ARG A 72 -1.84 -10.18 9.48
N MET A 73 -1.45 -10.54 10.71
CA MET A 73 -1.12 -11.92 11.06
C MET A 73 -2.26 -12.84 10.59
N PRO A 74 -1.98 -13.93 9.85
CA PRO A 74 -3.04 -14.75 9.29
C PRO A 74 -3.97 -15.30 10.36
N LYS A 75 -5.28 -15.27 10.09
CA LYS A 75 -6.30 -15.76 11.02
C LYS A 75 -6.01 -17.15 11.59
N PRO A 76 -5.56 -18.15 10.78
CA PRO A 76 -5.19 -19.47 11.32
C PRO A 76 -4.05 -19.42 12.35
N VAL A 77 -3.08 -18.51 12.18
CA VAL A 77 -1.97 -18.34 13.14
C VAL A 77 -2.49 -17.75 14.46
N VAL A 78 -3.38 -16.76 14.38
CA VAL A 78 -4.06 -16.19 15.56
C VAL A 78 -4.88 -17.26 16.30
N GLN A 79 -5.62 -18.09 15.55
CA GLN A 79 -6.39 -19.20 16.13
C GLN A 79 -5.47 -20.24 16.79
N ALA A 80 -4.35 -20.59 16.15
CA ALA A 80 -3.36 -21.51 16.71
C ALA A 80 -2.74 -20.98 18.02
N MET A 81 -2.47 -19.67 18.09
CA MET A 81 -2.05 -19.03 19.34
C MET A 81 -3.13 -19.14 20.42
N GLY A 82 -4.41 -18.98 20.06
CA GLY A 82 -5.52 -19.24 20.98
C GLY A 82 -5.49 -20.66 21.55
N ILE A 83 -5.30 -21.68 20.70
CA ILE A 83 -5.15 -23.08 21.14
C ILE A 83 -3.97 -23.23 22.10
N LEU A 84 -2.82 -22.64 21.77
CA LEU A 84 -1.61 -22.69 22.60
C LEU A 84 -1.85 -22.06 23.98
N LYS A 85 -2.54 -20.92 24.05
CA LYS A 85 -2.87 -20.25 25.32
C LYS A 85 -3.85 -21.04 26.16
N LYS A 86 -4.83 -21.68 25.54
CA LYS A 86 -5.77 -22.59 26.23
C LYS A 86 -5.03 -23.76 26.86
N ALA A 87 -4.21 -24.47 26.08
CA ALA A 87 -3.42 -25.59 26.55
C ALA A 87 -2.47 -25.18 27.69
N ALA A 88 -1.78 -24.03 27.55
CA ALA A 88 -0.91 -23.50 28.59
C ALA A 88 -1.69 -23.18 29.88
N ALA A 89 -2.88 -22.59 29.80
CA ALA A 89 -3.69 -22.30 30.97
C ALA A 89 -4.17 -23.58 31.68
N GLU A 90 -4.56 -24.60 30.92
CA GLU A 90 -5.02 -25.89 31.44
C GLU A 90 -3.88 -26.62 32.16
N VAL A 91 -2.71 -26.72 31.53
CA VAL A 91 -1.52 -27.37 32.14
C VAL A 91 -1.04 -26.61 33.37
N ASN A 92 -1.03 -25.27 33.34
CA ASN A 92 -0.53 -24.49 34.48
C ASN A 92 -1.39 -24.62 35.75
N LYS A 93 -2.62 -25.20 35.69
CA LYS A 93 -3.37 -25.57 36.90
C LYS A 93 -2.56 -26.52 37.78
N GLU A 94 -1.83 -27.46 37.16
CA GLU A 94 -0.97 -28.42 37.86
C GLU A 94 0.26 -27.75 38.48
N PHE A 95 0.63 -26.57 37.99
CA PHE A 95 1.80 -25.79 38.44
C PHE A 95 1.40 -24.58 39.29
N GLY A 96 0.17 -24.55 39.83
CA GLY A 96 -0.27 -23.55 40.81
C GLY A 96 -1.04 -22.36 40.24
N LEU A 97 -1.45 -22.38 38.97
CA LEU A 97 -2.38 -21.38 38.43
C LEU A 97 -3.79 -21.61 39.00
N ASP A 98 -4.38 -20.56 39.57
CA ASP A 98 -5.74 -20.61 40.10
C ASP A 98 -6.75 -21.13 39.07
N THR A 99 -7.64 -22.01 39.50
CA THR A 99 -8.58 -22.70 38.61
C THR A 99 -9.55 -21.72 37.93
N LYS A 100 -10.03 -20.68 38.63
CA LYS A 100 -10.93 -19.67 38.05
C LYS A 100 -10.20 -18.82 37.01
N VAL A 101 -8.93 -18.47 37.28
CA VAL A 101 -8.09 -17.73 36.32
C VAL A 101 -7.84 -18.58 35.07
N SER A 102 -7.47 -19.84 35.24
CA SER A 102 -7.26 -20.76 34.12
C SER A 102 -8.53 -20.93 33.28
N GLU A 103 -9.70 -21.13 33.90
CA GLU A 103 -10.99 -21.21 33.19
C GLU A 103 -11.32 -19.92 32.43
N ALA A 104 -11.03 -18.75 33.02
CA ALA A 104 -11.23 -17.47 32.38
C ALA A 104 -10.29 -17.26 31.16
N ILE A 105 -9.06 -17.77 31.22
CA ILE A 105 -8.12 -17.76 30.08
C ILE A 105 -8.60 -18.74 29.01
N SER A 106 -8.98 -19.97 29.37
CA SER A 106 -9.49 -20.96 28.41
C SER A 106 -10.72 -20.47 27.66
N LYS A 107 -11.65 -19.79 28.35
CA LYS A 107 -12.83 -19.19 27.73
C LYS A 107 -12.47 -18.06 26.75
N ALA A 108 -11.50 -17.21 27.12
CA ALA A 108 -11.02 -16.15 26.23
C ALA A 108 -10.31 -16.73 25.00
N ALA A 109 -9.52 -17.78 25.21
CA ALA A 109 -8.88 -18.52 24.13
C ALA A 109 -9.91 -19.15 23.18
N ASP A 110 -11.03 -19.69 23.68
CA ASP A 110 -12.12 -20.20 22.83
C ASP A 110 -12.73 -19.10 21.95
N ASP A 111 -12.86 -17.88 22.45
CA ASP A 111 -13.31 -16.73 21.63
C ASP A 111 -12.30 -16.37 20.53
N VAL A 112 -10.98 -16.43 20.81
CA VAL A 112 -9.92 -16.25 19.80
C VAL A 112 -9.94 -17.38 18.76
N ILE A 113 -10.05 -18.63 19.21
CA ILE A 113 -10.13 -19.83 18.35
C ILE A 113 -11.33 -19.75 17.42
N SER A 114 -12.48 -19.26 17.91
CA SER A 114 -13.67 -19.05 17.09
C SER A 114 -13.47 -18.04 15.95
N GLY A 115 -12.44 -17.20 16.05
CA GLY A 115 -12.11 -16.18 15.05
C GLY A 115 -13.02 -14.96 15.06
N LYS A 116 -13.95 -14.85 16.02
CA LYS A 116 -14.88 -13.72 16.16
C LYS A 116 -14.19 -12.39 16.50
N LEU A 117 -12.96 -12.45 16.99
CA LEU A 117 -12.21 -11.28 17.45
C LEU A 117 -11.21 -10.75 16.42
N TYR A 118 -11.03 -11.48 15.32
CA TYR A 118 -9.93 -11.27 14.40
C TYR A 118 -9.92 -9.86 13.80
N ASP A 119 -11.06 -9.42 13.27
CA ASP A 119 -11.14 -8.15 12.53
C ASP A 119 -10.93 -6.93 13.45
N ASP A 120 -11.28 -7.04 14.72
CA ASP A 120 -11.33 -5.90 15.64
C ASP A 120 -10.21 -5.87 16.68
N HIS A 121 -9.63 -7.00 17.05
CA HIS A 121 -8.73 -7.07 18.20
C HIS A 121 -7.35 -7.62 17.87
N PHE A 122 -7.13 -8.03 16.62
CA PHE A 122 -5.85 -8.54 16.14
C PHE A 122 -5.25 -7.65 15.04
N PRO A 123 -4.77 -6.45 15.37
CA PRO A 123 -4.33 -5.49 14.36
C PRO A 123 -2.91 -5.74 13.85
N LEU A 124 -2.15 -6.65 14.48
CA LEU A 124 -0.73 -6.81 14.22
C LEU A 124 -0.44 -7.40 12.84
N VAL A 125 0.61 -6.88 12.21
CA VAL A 125 1.02 -7.20 10.84
C VAL A 125 2.12 -8.24 10.82
N ILE A 126 2.30 -8.93 9.69
CA ILE A 126 3.36 -9.94 9.52
C ILE A 126 4.76 -9.33 9.58
N TRP A 127 4.91 -8.05 9.22
CA TRP A 127 6.18 -7.30 9.15
C TRP A 127 6.63 -6.73 10.50
N GLN A 128 6.59 -7.54 11.55
CA GLN A 128 6.96 -7.18 12.92
C GLN A 128 8.18 -7.97 13.41
N THR A 129 8.48 -7.92 14.70
CA THR A 129 9.60 -8.65 15.32
C THR A 129 9.61 -10.13 14.90
N GLY A 130 10.76 -10.64 14.44
CA GLY A 130 10.91 -12.03 13.97
C GLY A 130 10.74 -13.08 15.08
N SER A 131 10.84 -12.67 16.34
CA SER A 131 10.54 -13.52 17.52
C SER A 131 9.04 -13.75 17.75
N GLY A 132 8.15 -13.02 17.07
CA GLY A 132 6.69 -13.13 17.25
C GLY A 132 6.16 -12.61 18.59
N THR A 133 7.00 -11.90 19.37
CA THR A 133 6.67 -11.45 20.75
C THR A 133 5.38 -10.62 20.78
N GLN A 134 5.22 -9.67 19.86
CA GLN A 134 4.06 -8.80 19.80
C GLN A 134 2.76 -9.55 19.44
N SER A 135 2.80 -10.48 18.47
CA SER A 135 1.67 -11.37 18.15
C SER A 135 1.22 -12.21 19.33
N ASN A 136 2.19 -12.77 20.07
CA ASN A 136 1.90 -13.54 21.27
C ASN A 136 1.24 -12.69 22.37
N MET A 137 1.62 -11.41 22.48
CA MET A 137 1.06 -10.50 23.47
C MET A 137 -0.34 -10.03 23.09
N ASN A 138 -0.60 -9.74 21.82
CA ASN A 138 -1.92 -9.36 21.33
C ASN A 138 -2.99 -10.45 21.57
N VAL A 139 -2.62 -11.73 21.48
CA VAL A 139 -3.50 -12.87 21.80
C VAL A 139 -3.86 -12.93 23.28
N ASN A 140 -2.96 -12.51 24.17
CA ASN A 140 -3.25 -12.49 25.61
C ASN A 140 -4.33 -11.46 25.98
N GLU A 141 -4.61 -10.50 25.09
CA GLU A 141 -5.34 -9.29 25.44
C GLU A 141 -6.81 -9.25 24.92
N ALA A 142 -7.27 -10.10 23.98
CA ALA A 142 -8.57 -9.92 23.27
C ALA A 142 -9.85 -10.67 23.80
N LYS A 143 -11.07 -10.05 23.91
CA LYS A 143 -12.39 -10.71 24.28
C LYS A 143 -13.79 -10.10 23.80
N LYS A 144 -14.48 -10.76 22.82
CA LYS A 144 -15.91 -10.74 22.32
C LYS A 144 -16.54 -9.65 21.38
N GLY A 145 -17.28 -10.08 20.31
CA GLY A 145 -18.15 -9.26 19.41
C GLY A 145 -19.10 -10.05 18.44
N ASN A 146 -20.13 -9.41 17.81
CA ASN A 146 -21.27 -10.01 17.01
C ASN A 146 -21.75 -9.12 15.80
N SER A 147 -22.42 -9.66 14.74
CA SER A 147 -22.75 -8.99 13.43
C SER A 147 -24.27 -8.97 12.97
N LYS A 148 -24.65 -8.20 11.91
CA LYS A 148 -26.04 -7.97 11.35
C LYS A 148 -26.16 -8.01 9.78
N GLU A 149 -27.37 -8.27 9.22
CA GLU A 149 -27.74 -8.43 7.78
C GLU A 149 -28.29 -7.14 7.04
N GLY A 150 -28.29 -7.11 5.67
CA GLY A 150 -28.60 -5.93 4.80
C GLY A 150 -29.55 -6.12 3.58
N LYS A 151 -29.91 -5.01 2.88
CA LYS A 151 -30.93 -4.90 1.78
C LYS A 151 -30.33 -4.98 0.35
N PHE A 152 -31.12 -5.35 -0.68
CA PHE A 152 -30.65 -5.56 -2.08
C PHE A 152 -31.48 -4.81 -3.15
N ARG A 153 -30.87 -4.51 -4.31
CA ARG A 153 -31.49 -4.05 -5.58
C ARG A 153 -31.25 -5.05 -6.72
N MET A 154 -32.09 -5.02 -7.76
CA MET A 154 -31.92 -5.84 -8.96
C MET A 154 -31.17 -5.05 -10.05
N GLU A 155 -30.15 -5.66 -10.64
CA GLU A 155 -29.49 -5.15 -11.84
C GLU A 155 -29.38 -6.22 -12.93
N LYS A 156 -29.18 -5.78 -14.18
CA LYS A 156 -29.11 -6.66 -15.36
C LYS A 156 -27.87 -6.39 -16.21
N ASP A 157 -27.20 -7.48 -16.57
CA ASP A 157 -26.23 -7.52 -17.66
C ASP A 157 -26.72 -8.46 -18.78
N THR A 158 -25.87 -8.75 -19.75
CA THR A 158 -26.21 -9.61 -20.90
C THR A 158 -26.52 -11.07 -20.51
N PHE A 159 -26.08 -11.53 -19.33
CA PHE A 159 -26.30 -12.88 -18.82
C PHE A 159 -27.50 -12.99 -17.88
N GLY A 160 -28.24 -11.89 -17.67
CA GLY A 160 -29.47 -11.88 -16.86
C GLY A 160 -29.38 -11.01 -15.62
N GLU A 161 -30.31 -11.23 -14.68
CA GLU A 161 -30.48 -10.40 -13.49
C GLU A 161 -29.66 -10.91 -12.30
N LEU A 162 -29.19 -9.99 -11.46
CA LEU A 162 -28.44 -10.26 -10.24
C LEU A 162 -28.89 -9.33 -9.10
N LYS A 163 -28.89 -9.87 -7.87
CA LYS A 163 -29.08 -9.10 -6.65
C LYS A 163 -27.76 -8.41 -6.25
N VAL A 164 -27.80 -7.09 -6.14
CA VAL A 164 -26.68 -6.24 -5.73
C VAL A 164 -27.06 -5.51 -4.43
N PRO A 165 -26.19 -5.41 -3.41
CA PRO A 165 -26.53 -4.66 -2.18
C PRO A 165 -26.93 -3.22 -2.51
N ALA A 166 -28.04 -2.75 -1.92
CA ALA A 166 -28.69 -1.50 -2.35
C ALA A 166 -27.79 -0.26 -2.16
N GLU A 167 -26.92 -0.29 -1.14
CA GLU A 167 -25.98 0.76 -0.78
C GLU A 167 -24.71 0.82 -1.64
N MET A 168 -24.43 -0.22 -2.44
CA MET A 168 -23.19 -0.34 -3.20
C MET A 168 -23.30 0.30 -4.58
N LEU A 169 -22.28 1.08 -4.99
CA LEU A 169 -22.28 1.75 -6.30
C LEU A 169 -21.91 0.83 -7.48
N PHE A 170 -21.28 -0.32 -7.24
CA PHE A 170 -20.96 -1.27 -8.30
C PHE A 170 -22.22 -2.00 -8.80
N GLY A 171 -22.19 -2.55 -10.01
CA GLY A 171 -23.35 -3.13 -10.67
C GLY A 171 -23.28 -4.63 -10.91
N ALA A 172 -24.09 -5.11 -11.86
CA ALA A 172 -24.24 -6.53 -12.18
C ALA A 172 -22.92 -7.22 -12.57
N GLN A 173 -22.04 -6.58 -13.35
CA GLN A 173 -20.80 -7.23 -13.81
C GLN A 173 -19.81 -7.41 -12.65
N THR A 174 -19.71 -6.42 -11.77
CA THR A 174 -18.90 -6.53 -10.54
C THR A 174 -19.41 -7.65 -9.65
N MET A 175 -20.73 -7.72 -9.43
CA MET A 175 -21.32 -8.77 -8.60
C MET A 175 -21.08 -10.16 -9.21
N ARG A 176 -21.20 -10.31 -10.53
CA ARG A 176 -20.91 -11.57 -11.23
C ARG A 176 -19.44 -11.98 -11.10
N SER A 177 -18.52 -11.02 -11.25
CA SER A 177 -17.09 -11.27 -11.04
C SER A 177 -16.79 -11.70 -9.61
N LYS A 178 -17.40 -11.05 -8.60
CA LYS A 178 -17.26 -11.43 -7.19
C LYS A 178 -17.70 -12.86 -6.91
N ILE A 179 -18.77 -13.34 -7.56
CA ILE A 179 -19.26 -14.73 -7.43
C ILE A 179 -18.29 -15.71 -8.11
N ASN A 180 -17.77 -15.36 -9.29
CA ASN A 180 -16.97 -16.27 -10.12
C ASN A 180 -15.49 -16.36 -9.70
N PHE A 181 -14.97 -15.37 -8.97
CA PHE A 181 -13.57 -15.31 -8.55
C PHE A 181 -13.42 -15.17 -7.03
N PRO A 182 -13.92 -16.13 -6.21
CA PRO A 182 -13.83 -16.10 -4.75
C PRO A 182 -12.44 -16.59 -4.26
N ILE A 183 -11.37 -16.03 -4.83
CA ILE A 183 -9.99 -16.49 -4.58
C ILE A 183 -9.28 -15.50 -3.65
N GLY A 184 -8.82 -16.01 -2.51
CA GLY A 184 -8.16 -15.21 -1.47
C GLY A 184 -9.15 -14.52 -0.53
N ASP A 185 -8.64 -13.61 0.29
CA ASP A 185 -9.43 -12.83 1.24
C ASP A 185 -9.37 -11.32 0.90
N ILE A 186 -9.68 -10.47 1.88
CA ILE A 186 -9.63 -9.02 1.72
C ILE A 186 -8.23 -8.50 1.36
N GLY A 187 -7.15 -9.21 1.74
CA GLY A 187 -5.76 -8.88 1.41
C GLY A 187 -5.44 -9.03 -0.07
N GLU A 188 -6.22 -9.84 -0.78
CA GLU A 188 -6.04 -10.09 -2.21
C GLU A 188 -6.94 -9.18 -3.08
N ARG A 189 -7.61 -8.18 -2.49
CA ARG A 189 -8.32 -7.13 -3.24
C ARG A 189 -7.37 -6.36 -4.15
N MET A 190 -7.92 -5.81 -5.25
CA MET A 190 -7.17 -4.91 -6.11
C MET A 190 -6.59 -3.75 -5.29
N PRO A 191 -5.29 -3.42 -5.44
CA PRO A 191 -4.66 -2.35 -4.67
C PRO A 191 -5.33 -1.00 -4.91
N MET A 192 -5.50 -0.22 -3.83
CA MET A 192 -6.08 1.13 -3.90
C MET A 192 -5.36 2.05 -4.90
N PRO A 193 -4.01 2.06 -5.03
CA PRO A 193 -3.33 2.90 -6.01
C PRO A 193 -3.75 2.61 -7.46
N VAL A 194 -4.03 1.34 -7.79
CA VAL A 194 -4.55 0.97 -9.13
C VAL A 194 -5.96 1.54 -9.32
N ILE A 195 -6.81 1.49 -8.30
CA ILE A 195 -8.17 2.07 -8.36
C ILE A 195 -8.13 3.59 -8.48
N GLN A 196 -7.23 4.26 -7.75
CA GLN A 196 -7.03 5.71 -7.87
C GLN A 196 -6.53 6.09 -9.27
N ALA A 197 -5.56 5.35 -9.80
CA ALA A 197 -5.06 5.51 -11.16
C ALA A 197 -6.15 5.29 -12.22
N MET A 198 -7.04 4.31 -12.02
CA MET A 198 -8.22 4.14 -12.87
C MET A 198 -9.14 5.38 -12.80
N GLY A 199 -9.34 5.97 -11.62
CA GLY A 199 -10.06 7.24 -11.46
C GLY A 199 -9.43 8.40 -12.27
N ILE A 200 -8.11 8.56 -12.19
CA ILE A 200 -7.34 9.57 -12.96
C ILE A 200 -7.53 9.36 -14.46
N LEU A 201 -7.37 8.10 -14.91
CA LEU A 201 -7.54 7.72 -16.31
C LEU A 201 -8.95 8.06 -16.79
N LYS A 202 -10.00 7.65 -16.05
CA LYS A 202 -11.39 7.89 -16.46
C LYS A 202 -11.74 9.37 -16.47
N LYS A 203 -11.20 10.15 -15.53
CA LYS A 203 -11.32 11.62 -15.52
C LYS A 203 -10.73 12.24 -16.79
N ALA A 204 -9.48 11.90 -17.10
CA ALA A 204 -8.81 12.39 -18.30
C ALA A 204 -9.55 11.99 -19.59
N CYS A 205 -10.02 10.74 -19.68
CA CYS A 205 -10.81 10.29 -20.83
C CYS A 205 -12.13 11.05 -20.97
N ALA A 206 -12.87 11.29 -19.88
CA ALA A 206 -14.13 12.02 -19.92
C ALA A 206 -13.94 13.47 -20.38
N GLU A 207 -12.90 14.14 -19.87
CA GLU A 207 -12.58 15.53 -20.21
C GLU A 207 -12.12 15.65 -21.67
N VAL A 208 -11.26 14.75 -22.14
CA VAL A 208 -10.82 14.73 -23.55
C VAL A 208 -11.96 14.35 -24.50
N ASN A 209 -12.86 13.45 -24.09
CA ASN A 209 -13.99 13.07 -24.94
C ASN A 209 -15.02 14.20 -25.13
N LYS A 210 -14.97 15.32 -24.39
CA LYS A 210 -15.76 16.53 -24.73
C LYS A 210 -15.44 17.01 -26.14
N ASP A 211 -14.16 16.99 -26.52
CA ASP A 211 -13.69 17.34 -27.86
C ASP A 211 -14.18 16.35 -28.94
N TYR A 212 -14.60 15.15 -28.53
CA TYR A 212 -15.01 14.04 -29.40
C TYR A 212 -16.51 13.70 -29.22
N GLY A 213 -17.31 14.66 -28.78
CA GLY A 213 -18.78 14.58 -28.80
C GLY A 213 -19.43 13.94 -27.57
N LEU A 214 -18.71 13.77 -26.45
CA LEU A 214 -19.35 13.48 -25.16
C LEU A 214 -20.04 14.75 -24.63
N ASP A 215 -21.30 14.62 -24.23
CA ASP A 215 -22.06 15.73 -23.64
C ASP A 215 -21.32 16.35 -22.43
N GLY A 216 -21.30 17.68 -22.38
CA GLY A 216 -20.55 18.42 -21.36
C GLY A 216 -21.04 18.13 -19.94
N LYS A 217 -22.35 18.02 -19.72
CA LYS A 217 -22.92 17.73 -18.39
C LYS A 217 -22.60 16.30 -17.96
N ILE A 218 -22.67 15.34 -18.87
CA ILE A 218 -22.25 13.96 -18.60
C ILE A 218 -20.76 13.90 -18.26
N SER A 219 -19.92 14.57 -19.03
CA SER A 219 -18.48 14.62 -18.79
C SER A 219 -18.14 15.26 -17.43
N ASP A 220 -18.81 16.36 -17.05
CA ASP A 220 -18.64 17.01 -15.75
C ASP A 220 -19.08 16.12 -14.59
N ALA A 221 -20.22 15.44 -14.72
CA ALA A 221 -20.71 14.51 -13.70
C ALA A 221 -19.79 13.30 -13.53
N VAL A 222 -19.24 12.77 -14.64
CA VAL A 222 -18.24 11.69 -14.63
C VAL A 222 -16.94 12.18 -13.98
N SER A 223 -16.46 13.37 -14.36
CA SER A 223 -15.23 13.96 -13.79
C SER A 223 -15.35 14.14 -12.27
N CYS A 224 -16.49 14.65 -11.80
CA CYS A 224 -16.77 14.77 -10.36
C CYS A 224 -16.82 13.41 -9.64
N ALA A 225 -17.44 12.40 -10.24
CA ALA A 225 -17.44 11.04 -9.68
C ALA A 225 -16.04 10.41 -9.64
N CYS A 226 -15.18 10.71 -10.63
CA CYS A 226 -13.79 10.29 -10.62
C CYS A 226 -13.01 10.88 -9.44
N ASP A 227 -13.28 12.12 -9.02
CA ASP A 227 -12.60 12.73 -7.86
C ASP A 227 -12.86 11.96 -6.54
N ASP A 228 -14.05 11.39 -6.38
CA ASP A 228 -14.38 10.49 -5.26
C ASP A 228 -13.67 9.13 -5.36
N VAL A 229 -13.33 8.67 -6.57
CA VAL A 229 -12.47 7.47 -6.78
C VAL A 229 -11.02 7.80 -6.46
N ILE A 230 -10.50 8.92 -6.98
CA ILE A 230 -9.12 9.38 -6.82
C ILE A 230 -8.80 9.65 -5.34
N SER A 231 -9.74 10.24 -4.60
CA SER A 231 -9.58 10.47 -3.14
C SER A 231 -9.62 9.19 -2.29
N GLY A 232 -9.94 8.03 -2.89
CA GLY A 232 -10.08 6.76 -2.18
C GLY A 232 -11.36 6.63 -1.34
N LYS A 233 -12.25 7.63 -1.36
CA LYS A 233 -13.52 7.64 -0.61
C LYS A 233 -14.38 6.42 -0.94
N PHE A 234 -14.51 6.08 -2.23
CA PHE A 234 -15.30 4.92 -2.65
C PHE A 234 -14.62 3.57 -2.36
N TYR A 235 -13.29 3.53 -2.37
CA TYR A 235 -12.52 2.33 -1.99
C TYR A 235 -12.75 1.97 -0.53
N LYS A 236 -12.60 2.96 0.37
CA LYS A 236 -12.80 2.80 1.83
C LYS A 236 -14.24 2.39 2.19
N ARG A 237 -15.22 2.72 1.35
CA ARG A 237 -16.63 2.32 1.50
C ARG A 237 -16.96 0.95 0.90
N GLY A 238 -15.98 0.23 0.36
CA GLY A 238 -16.16 -1.14 -0.13
C GLY A 238 -16.77 -1.24 -1.53
N HIS A 239 -16.77 -0.17 -2.33
CA HIS A 239 -17.33 -0.19 -3.69
C HIS A 239 -16.43 -0.90 -4.73
N PHE A 240 -15.23 -1.33 -4.33
CA PHE A 240 -14.29 -2.08 -5.16
C PHE A 240 -13.95 -3.43 -4.51
N PRO A 241 -14.84 -4.44 -4.61
CA PRO A 241 -14.68 -5.70 -3.89
C PRO A 241 -13.81 -6.72 -4.62
N LEU A 242 -13.40 -6.45 -5.86
CA LEU A 242 -12.74 -7.43 -6.72
C LEU A 242 -11.30 -7.72 -6.30
N VAL A 243 -10.90 -8.98 -6.48
CA VAL A 243 -9.57 -9.50 -6.16
C VAL A 243 -8.61 -9.39 -7.34
N ILE A 244 -7.31 -9.45 -7.05
CA ILE A 244 -6.24 -9.56 -8.04
C ILE A 244 -6.47 -10.81 -8.92
N TRP A 245 -7.00 -11.89 -8.36
CA TRP A 245 -7.27 -13.17 -9.02
C TRP A 245 -8.58 -13.22 -9.83
N GLN A 246 -8.82 -12.20 -10.65
CA GLN A 246 -9.94 -12.06 -11.60
C GLN A 246 -9.63 -12.52 -13.05
N THR A 247 -10.12 -11.84 -14.09
CA THR A 247 -9.68 -12.01 -15.51
C THR A 247 -8.30 -11.41 -15.82
N GLY A 248 -7.54 -12.05 -16.71
CA GLY A 248 -6.15 -11.74 -17.07
C GLY A 248 -5.86 -10.31 -17.52
N SER A 249 -6.80 -9.76 -18.28
CA SER A 249 -6.75 -8.42 -18.85
C SER A 249 -7.07 -7.31 -17.83
N GLY A 250 -7.62 -7.64 -16.65
CA GLY A 250 -8.15 -6.64 -15.72
C GLY A 250 -9.49 -6.03 -16.13
N THR A 251 -10.17 -6.59 -17.15
CA THR A 251 -11.47 -6.11 -17.64
C THR A 251 -12.52 -5.96 -16.52
N GLN A 252 -12.53 -6.87 -15.54
CA GLN A 252 -13.51 -6.83 -14.45
C GLN A 252 -13.29 -5.62 -13.52
N THR A 253 -12.05 -5.27 -13.18
CA THR A 253 -11.75 -4.01 -12.47
C THR A 253 -12.07 -2.79 -13.32
N ASN A 254 -11.81 -2.82 -14.63
CA ASN A 254 -12.23 -1.74 -15.53
C ASN A 254 -13.74 -1.52 -15.49
N MET A 255 -14.52 -2.60 -15.60
CA MET A 255 -15.98 -2.53 -15.54
C MET A 255 -16.51 -2.16 -14.15
N ASN A 256 -15.87 -2.63 -13.08
CA ASN A 256 -16.20 -2.20 -11.72
C ASN A 256 -16.02 -0.69 -11.56
N THR A 257 -14.92 -0.14 -12.08
CA THR A 257 -14.69 1.30 -12.06
C THR A 257 -15.73 2.05 -12.89
N ASN A 258 -16.05 1.55 -14.08
CA ASN A 258 -17.08 2.13 -14.94
C ASN A 258 -18.46 2.16 -14.27
N GLU A 259 -18.87 1.06 -13.64
CA GLU A 259 -20.16 0.93 -12.93
C GLU A 259 -20.24 1.88 -11.73
N VAL A 260 -19.18 1.94 -10.91
CA VAL A 260 -19.13 2.84 -9.74
C VAL A 260 -19.22 4.30 -10.16
N ILE A 261 -18.43 4.72 -11.16
CA ILE A 261 -18.44 6.10 -11.68
C ILE A 261 -19.79 6.43 -12.31
N SER A 262 -20.35 5.52 -13.13
CA SER A 262 -21.66 5.68 -13.76
C SER A 262 -22.75 5.89 -12.69
N ASN A 263 -22.85 5.01 -11.70
CA ASN A 263 -23.87 5.11 -10.66
C ASN A 263 -23.68 6.32 -9.74
N ALA A 264 -22.43 6.72 -9.45
CA ALA A 264 -22.14 7.94 -8.72
C ALA A 264 -22.57 9.19 -9.49
N ALA A 265 -22.26 9.26 -10.79
CA ALA A 265 -22.65 10.36 -11.66
C ALA A 265 -24.18 10.43 -11.84
N ILE A 266 -24.86 9.28 -12.04
CA ILE A 266 -26.33 9.20 -12.09
C ILE A 266 -26.94 9.76 -10.81
N LYS A 267 -26.43 9.33 -9.64
CA LYS A 267 -26.92 9.82 -8.34
C LYS A 267 -26.72 11.32 -8.19
N ALA A 268 -25.57 11.86 -8.61
CA ALA A 268 -25.29 13.29 -8.59
C ALA A 268 -26.23 14.09 -9.52
N MET A 269 -26.68 13.47 -10.61
CA MET A 269 -27.65 14.05 -11.55
C MET A 269 -29.11 13.80 -11.17
N GLY A 270 -29.39 13.24 -9.99
CA GLY A 270 -30.75 12.96 -9.51
C GLY A 270 -31.44 11.76 -10.18
N GLY A 271 -30.69 10.90 -10.87
CA GLY A 271 -31.22 9.69 -11.50
C GLY A 271 -31.24 8.46 -10.59
N GLU A 272 -31.77 7.36 -11.11
CA GLU A 272 -31.91 6.09 -10.40
C GLU A 272 -30.66 5.20 -10.57
N LEU A 273 -30.07 4.74 -9.46
CA LEU A 273 -28.90 3.85 -9.49
C LEU A 273 -29.23 2.55 -10.24
N GLY A 274 -28.29 2.07 -11.04
CA GLY A 274 -28.43 0.85 -11.84
C GLY A 274 -29.20 1.04 -13.15
N SER A 275 -29.87 2.18 -13.35
CA SER A 275 -30.63 2.47 -14.58
C SER A 275 -29.77 2.66 -15.82
N LYS A 276 -28.46 2.96 -15.62
CA LYS A 276 -27.50 3.35 -16.65
C LYS A 276 -27.90 4.62 -17.42
N LYS A 277 -28.81 5.42 -16.86
CA LYS A 277 -29.31 6.68 -17.41
C LYS A 277 -29.21 7.79 -16.34
N PRO A 278 -28.72 8.99 -16.69
CA PRO A 278 -28.25 9.41 -18.01
C PRO A 278 -26.82 8.94 -18.36
N VAL A 279 -26.07 8.34 -17.43
CA VAL A 279 -24.66 7.98 -17.63
C VAL A 279 -24.49 6.47 -17.86
N HIS A 280 -24.22 6.03 -19.08
CA HIS A 280 -23.96 4.62 -19.39
C HIS A 280 -22.50 4.24 -19.08
N PRO A 281 -22.23 3.12 -18.37
CA PRO A 281 -20.87 2.72 -17.98
C PRO A 281 -19.97 2.40 -19.19
N ASN A 282 -20.53 1.92 -20.30
CA ASN A 282 -19.74 1.64 -21.51
C ASN A 282 -19.70 2.87 -22.45
N ASP A 283 -20.86 3.44 -22.76
CA ASP A 283 -20.97 4.38 -23.89
C ASP A 283 -20.51 5.79 -23.51
N HIS A 284 -20.48 6.09 -22.20
CA HIS A 284 -20.00 7.37 -21.67
C HIS A 284 -18.69 7.19 -20.90
N VAL A 285 -18.67 6.35 -19.84
CA VAL A 285 -17.49 6.23 -18.97
C VAL A 285 -16.32 5.49 -19.65
N ASN A 286 -16.63 4.47 -20.47
CA ASN A 286 -15.64 3.71 -21.24
C ASN A 286 -15.52 4.18 -22.70
N LYS A 287 -16.04 5.36 -23.05
CA LYS A 287 -15.97 5.89 -24.42
C LYS A 287 -14.51 6.05 -24.88
N SER A 288 -14.23 5.61 -26.11
CA SER A 288 -12.90 5.69 -26.76
C SER A 288 -11.81 4.81 -26.13
N GLN A 289 -12.20 3.85 -25.28
CA GLN A 289 -11.31 3.01 -24.48
C GLN A 289 -11.62 1.52 -24.67
N SER A 290 -10.63 0.66 -24.35
CA SER A 290 -10.78 -0.79 -24.22
C SER A 290 -10.32 -1.24 -22.83
N SER A 291 -10.78 -2.39 -22.34
CA SER A 291 -10.15 -2.95 -21.13
C SER A 291 -8.67 -3.25 -21.33
N ASN A 292 -8.28 -3.58 -22.57
CA ASN A 292 -6.94 -4.04 -22.88
C ASN A 292 -5.92 -2.91 -22.81
N ASP A 293 -6.30 -1.66 -23.10
CA ASP A 293 -5.44 -0.48 -23.04
C ASP A 293 -5.64 0.40 -21.79
N THR A 294 -6.76 0.25 -21.08
CA THR A 294 -7.01 0.98 -19.81
C THR A 294 -6.26 0.39 -18.62
N PHE A 295 -6.33 -0.92 -18.42
CA PHE A 295 -5.68 -1.58 -17.28
C PHE A 295 -4.14 -1.45 -17.30
N PRO A 296 -3.40 -1.70 -18.41
CA PRO A 296 -1.98 -1.35 -18.51
C PRO A 296 -1.67 0.09 -18.15
N ALA A 297 -2.44 1.06 -18.67
CA ALA A 297 -2.21 2.46 -18.41
C ALA A 297 -2.40 2.79 -16.92
N ALA A 298 -3.42 2.24 -16.27
CA ALA A 298 -3.63 2.44 -14.84
C ALA A 298 -2.51 1.83 -13.98
N ILE A 299 -1.95 0.68 -14.36
CA ILE A 299 -0.77 0.12 -13.68
C ILE A 299 0.41 1.09 -13.78
N HIS A 300 0.73 1.57 -14.98
CA HIS A 300 1.82 2.53 -15.20
C HIS A 300 1.63 3.84 -14.44
N ILE A 301 0.40 4.38 -14.43
CA ILE A 301 0.04 5.57 -13.64
C ILE A 301 0.27 5.31 -12.15
N SER A 302 -0.25 4.20 -11.63
CA SER A 302 -0.12 3.84 -10.21
C SER A 302 1.34 3.65 -9.80
N VAL A 303 2.15 2.97 -10.63
CA VAL A 303 3.57 2.75 -10.38
C VAL A 303 4.35 4.05 -10.44
N GLY A 304 4.10 4.89 -11.46
CA GLY A 304 4.73 6.21 -11.57
C GLY A 304 4.46 7.08 -10.34
N MET A 305 3.22 7.10 -9.85
CA MET A 305 2.84 7.82 -8.64
C MET A 305 3.51 7.22 -7.40
N GLU A 306 3.42 5.92 -7.15
CA GLU A 306 4.01 5.28 -5.96
C GLU A 306 5.55 5.42 -5.90
N LEU A 307 6.23 5.37 -7.06
CA LEU A 307 7.66 5.62 -7.12
C LEU A 307 8.02 7.05 -6.71
N ASN A 308 7.31 8.05 -7.24
CA ASN A 308 7.62 9.46 -7.00
C ASN A 308 7.13 9.97 -5.64
N GLU A 309 5.94 9.58 -5.21
CA GLU A 309 5.29 10.10 -4.00
C GLU A 309 5.75 9.38 -2.73
N ARG A 310 6.22 8.13 -2.84
CA ARG A 310 6.56 7.31 -1.67
C ARG A 310 7.97 6.75 -1.69
N LEU A 311 8.31 5.96 -2.71
CA LEU A 311 9.56 5.19 -2.68
C LEU A 311 10.79 6.10 -2.75
N ILE A 312 10.83 7.02 -3.72
CA ILE A 312 11.95 7.96 -3.87
C ILE A 312 12.15 8.79 -2.60
N PRO A 313 11.11 9.47 -2.04
CA PRO A 313 11.26 10.22 -0.79
C PRO A 313 11.75 9.37 0.39
N SER A 314 11.20 8.16 0.56
CA SER A 314 11.57 7.26 1.67
C SER A 314 13.01 6.77 1.56
N LEU A 315 13.43 6.41 0.34
CA LEU A 315 14.79 5.95 0.07
C LEU A 315 15.80 7.10 0.22
N THR A 316 15.44 8.31 -0.24
CA THR A 316 16.22 9.54 -0.02
C THR A 316 16.39 9.83 1.47
N HIS A 317 15.32 9.76 2.26
CA HIS A 317 15.38 9.98 3.70
C HIS A 317 16.34 9.00 4.38
N LEU A 318 16.25 7.71 4.08
CA LEU A 318 17.17 6.70 4.64
C LEU A 318 18.62 6.92 4.19
N ARG A 319 18.83 7.25 2.92
CA ARG A 319 20.16 7.57 2.35
C ARG A 319 20.78 8.76 3.05
N ASP A 320 20.01 9.82 3.28
CA ASP A 320 20.48 11.05 3.95
C ASP A 320 20.78 10.78 5.43
N ALA A 321 19.96 9.98 6.12
CA ALA A 321 20.21 9.58 7.51
C ALA A 321 21.50 8.75 7.66
N LEU A 322 21.74 7.78 6.76
CA LEU A 322 22.98 7.00 6.72
C LEU A 322 24.19 7.87 6.38
N LYS A 323 24.01 8.84 5.47
CA LYS A 323 25.08 9.79 5.13
C LYS A 323 25.42 10.70 6.31
N CYS A 324 24.42 11.19 7.06
CA CYS A 324 24.64 11.96 8.27
C CYS A 324 25.42 11.13 9.31
N LYS A 325 25.03 9.87 9.53
CA LYS A 325 25.75 8.98 10.45
C LYS A 325 27.17 8.67 9.99
N SER A 326 27.39 8.55 8.68
CA SER A 326 28.74 8.42 8.10
C SER A 326 29.64 9.61 8.48
N GLU A 327 29.11 10.84 8.45
CA GLU A 327 29.86 12.03 8.88
C GLU A 327 30.04 12.10 10.41
N ASP A 328 29.02 11.77 11.20
CA ASP A 328 29.12 11.70 12.68
C ASP A 328 30.20 10.71 13.13
N PHE A 329 30.39 9.62 12.38
CA PHE A 329 31.28 8.51 12.72
C PHE A 329 32.62 8.55 11.98
N LYS A 330 32.92 9.63 11.25
CA LYS A 330 34.09 9.72 10.38
C LYS A 330 35.43 9.52 11.08
N ASP A 331 35.50 9.89 12.37
CA ASP A 331 36.73 9.84 13.18
C ASP A 331 36.80 8.59 14.09
N ILE A 332 35.76 7.75 14.12
CA ILE A 332 35.72 6.53 14.96
C ILE A 332 36.42 5.39 14.23
N ILE A 333 37.67 5.10 14.59
CA ILE A 333 38.42 3.95 14.06
C ILE A 333 37.89 2.66 14.68
N LYS A 334 37.63 1.66 13.83
CA LYS A 334 37.25 0.29 14.21
C LYS A 334 38.05 -0.74 13.42
N ILE A 335 38.00 -2.00 13.85
CA ILE A 335 38.60 -3.11 13.10
C ILE A 335 37.73 -3.45 11.89
N GLY A 336 38.35 -3.65 10.72
CA GLY A 336 37.67 -4.21 9.57
C GLY A 336 37.41 -5.70 9.76
N ARG A 337 36.40 -6.25 9.07
CA ARG A 337 36.18 -7.69 9.00
C ARG A 337 35.97 -8.15 7.56
N THR A 338 36.80 -9.08 7.11
CA THR A 338 36.61 -9.82 5.86
C THR A 338 36.51 -11.30 6.20
N HIS A 339 35.58 -12.03 5.58
CA HIS A 339 35.27 -13.41 5.97
C HIS A 339 34.89 -13.60 7.45
N LEU A 340 34.36 -12.55 8.10
CA LEU A 340 34.10 -12.46 9.55
C LEU A 340 35.35 -12.56 10.44
N MET A 341 36.55 -12.48 9.86
CA MET A 341 37.82 -12.45 10.58
C MET A 341 38.35 -11.02 10.70
N ASP A 342 39.14 -10.75 11.74
CA ASP A 342 39.78 -9.45 11.95
C ASP A 342 40.68 -9.07 10.77
N ALA A 343 40.58 -7.82 10.33
CA ALA A 343 41.34 -7.26 9.20
C ALA A 343 42.01 -5.93 9.59
N VAL A 344 42.49 -5.16 8.61
CA VAL A 344 43.05 -3.82 8.86
C VAL A 344 41.96 -2.83 9.33
N PRO A 345 42.32 -1.76 10.07
CA PRO A 345 41.35 -0.76 10.52
C PRO A 345 40.73 0.07 9.38
N LEU A 346 39.52 0.55 9.63
CA LEU A 346 38.82 1.60 8.88
C LEU A 346 37.99 2.44 9.86
N THR A 347 37.45 3.58 9.42
CA THR A 347 36.51 4.32 10.27
C THR A 347 35.08 3.80 10.11
N LEU A 348 34.29 3.88 11.17
CA LEU A 348 32.87 3.55 11.13
C LEU A 348 32.12 4.46 10.14
N GLY A 349 32.59 5.70 9.97
CA GLY A 349 32.11 6.59 8.91
C GLY A 349 32.39 6.08 7.50
N GLN A 350 33.56 5.49 7.23
CA GLN A 350 33.87 4.86 5.95
C GLN A 350 32.94 3.67 5.67
N GLU A 351 32.68 2.83 6.67
CA GLU A 351 31.74 1.70 6.55
C GLU A 351 30.33 2.20 6.18
N PHE A 352 29.79 3.19 6.91
CA PHE A 352 28.48 3.78 6.64
C PHE A 352 28.41 4.54 5.30
N SER A 353 29.52 5.07 4.81
CA SER A 353 29.57 5.72 3.49
C SER A 353 29.25 4.74 2.36
N GLY A 354 29.64 3.46 2.51
CA GLY A 354 29.29 2.40 1.57
C GLY A 354 27.79 2.17 1.49
N TYR A 355 27.09 2.17 2.64
CA TYR A 355 25.63 2.02 2.70
C TYR A 355 24.92 3.20 2.01
N ALA A 356 25.35 4.43 2.31
CA ALA A 356 24.79 5.62 1.67
C ALA A 356 25.00 5.62 0.15
N GLN A 357 26.13 5.11 -0.33
CA GLN A 357 26.40 4.95 -1.76
C GLN A 357 25.50 3.91 -2.41
N GLN A 358 25.26 2.76 -1.75
CA GLN A 358 24.33 1.74 -2.27
C GLN A 358 22.91 2.30 -2.47
N LEU A 359 22.43 3.14 -1.56
CA LEU A 359 21.10 3.77 -1.69
C LEU A 359 21.08 4.90 -2.74
N SER A 360 22.18 5.65 -2.88
CA SER A 360 22.31 6.64 -3.96
C SER A 360 22.22 5.98 -5.34
N TYR A 361 22.94 4.86 -5.55
CA TYR A 361 22.78 4.07 -6.76
C TYR A 361 21.40 3.40 -6.87
N GLY A 362 20.70 3.16 -5.77
CA GLY A 362 19.30 2.73 -5.78
C GLY A 362 18.40 3.78 -6.43
N LEU A 363 18.53 5.04 -6.00
CA LEU A 363 17.80 6.19 -6.56
C LEU A 363 18.12 6.39 -8.05
N ASP A 364 19.40 6.31 -8.43
CA ASP A 364 19.81 6.44 -9.83
C ASP A 364 19.18 5.36 -10.72
N ARG A 365 19.11 4.11 -10.24
CA ARG A 365 18.45 3.01 -10.96
C ARG A 365 16.95 3.23 -11.12
N ILE A 366 16.27 3.75 -10.09
CA ILE A 366 14.84 4.09 -10.19
C ILE A 366 14.65 5.17 -11.27
N ASN A 367 15.42 6.24 -11.20
CA ASN A 367 15.34 7.32 -12.19
C ASN A 367 15.65 6.83 -13.62
N GLY A 368 16.53 5.85 -13.75
CA GLY A 368 16.86 5.22 -15.02
C GLY A 368 15.69 4.49 -15.70
N CYS A 369 14.75 3.90 -14.93
CA CYS A 369 13.60 3.16 -15.49
C CYS A 369 12.31 3.99 -15.64
N LEU A 370 12.19 5.14 -14.97
CA LEU A 370 11.01 6.01 -15.04
C LEU A 370 10.54 6.39 -16.45
N PRO A 371 11.41 6.68 -17.44
CA PRO A 371 10.95 7.05 -18.79
C PRO A 371 9.98 6.04 -19.41
N ARG A 372 10.23 4.73 -19.24
CA ARG A 372 9.39 3.65 -19.77
C ARG A 372 8.14 3.41 -18.94
N VAL A 373 8.16 3.76 -17.65
CA VAL A 373 6.96 3.78 -16.79
C VAL A 373 5.98 4.84 -17.28
N TYR A 374 6.48 5.99 -17.76
CA TYR A 374 5.63 7.09 -18.22
C TYR A 374 4.95 6.86 -19.57
N GLU A 375 5.30 5.78 -20.28
CA GLU A 375 4.67 5.42 -21.55
C GLU A 375 3.35 4.68 -21.33
N LEU A 376 2.24 5.25 -21.83
CA LEU A 376 0.89 4.72 -21.63
C LEU A 376 0.37 3.99 -22.86
N ALA A 377 -0.20 2.80 -22.64
CA ALA A 377 -0.86 2.00 -23.68
C ALA A 377 -2.20 2.59 -24.17
N LEU A 378 -2.73 3.60 -23.48
CA LEU A 378 -4.07 4.15 -23.70
C LEU A 378 -4.22 4.74 -25.10
N GLY A 379 -5.22 4.26 -25.85
CA GLY A 379 -5.40 4.55 -27.28
C GLY A 379 -5.02 3.39 -28.19
N GLY A 380 -4.34 2.35 -27.67
CA GLY A 380 -4.10 1.09 -28.40
C GLY A 380 -5.35 0.24 -28.59
N THR A 381 -6.42 0.47 -27.81
CA THR A 381 -7.72 -0.22 -27.87
C THR A 381 -7.61 -1.74 -27.67
N ALA A 382 -8.17 -2.56 -28.58
CA ALA A 382 -8.27 -4.01 -28.38
C ALA A 382 -6.92 -4.73 -28.55
N VAL A 383 -6.18 -4.38 -29.62
CA VAL A 383 -5.00 -5.12 -30.10
C VAL A 383 -3.82 -4.22 -30.50
N GLY A 384 -3.89 -2.92 -30.24
CA GLY A 384 -2.81 -1.95 -30.51
C GLY A 384 -3.04 -1.05 -31.73
N THR A 385 -4.05 -1.33 -32.56
CA THR A 385 -4.32 -0.59 -33.80
C THR A 385 -5.01 0.76 -33.60
N GLY A 386 -5.65 0.96 -32.44
CA GLY A 386 -6.50 2.13 -32.20
C GLY A 386 -7.88 2.07 -32.89
N LEU A 387 -8.35 0.88 -33.30
CA LEU A 387 -9.70 0.72 -33.85
C LEU A 387 -10.77 1.15 -32.83
N ASN A 388 -11.78 1.91 -33.27
CA ASN A 388 -12.84 2.47 -32.44
C ASN A 388 -12.38 3.53 -31.41
N THR A 389 -11.23 4.18 -31.65
CA THR A 389 -10.85 5.44 -30.98
C THR A 389 -10.67 6.57 -31.99
N HIS A 390 -10.36 7.78 -31.51
CA HIS A 390 -10.16 8.96 -32.36
C HIS A 390 -8.68 9.26 -32.61
N LYS A 391 -8.35 9.75 -33.80
CA LYS A 391 -7.01 10.29 -34.09
C LYS A 391 -6.71 11.46 -33.15
N GLY A 392 -5.54 11.44 -32.51
CA GLY A 392 -5.15 12.44 -31.51
C GLY A 392 -5.67 12.19 -30.09
N PHE A 393 -6.55 11.18 -29.88
CA PHE A 393 -7.08 10.88 -28.54
C PHE A 393 -5.97 10.47 -27.57
N ALA A 394 -5.08 9.58 -27.99
CA ALA A 394 -4.01 9.04 -27.18
C ALA A 394 -3.02 10.12 -26.71
N GLU A 395 -2.66 11.05 -27.58
CA GLU A 395 -1.79 12.18 -27.27
C GLU A 395 -2.47 13.14 -26.28
N LYS A 396 -3.73 13.50 -26.52
CA LYS A 396 -4.49 14.41 -25.64
C LYS A 396 -4.72 13.81 -24.25
N VAL A 397 -5.10 12.54 -24.17
CA VAL A 397 -5.38 11.89 -22.89
C VAL A 397 -4.11 11.67 -22.08
N SER A 398 -2.99 11.29 -22.72
CA SER A 398 -1.71 11.14 -22.02
C SER A 398 -1.23 12.48 -21.46
N LYS A 399 -1.35 13.55 -22.25
CA LYS A 399 -1.07 14.92 -21.78
C LYS A 399 -1.98 15.31 -20.61
N ARG A 400 -3.28 15.00 -20.69
CA ARG A 400 -4.20 15.34 -19.60
C ARG A 400 -3.90 14.55 -18.32
N ILE A 401 -3.51 13.28 -18.44
CA ILE A 401 -3.04 12.48 -17.30
C ILE A 401 -1.77 13.12 -16.71
N ALA A 402 -0.81 13.53 -17.54
CA ALA A 402 0.38 14.23 -17.09
C ALA A 402 0.07 15.52 -16.32
N ASP A 403 -0.90 16.31 -16.79
CA ASP A 403 -1.35 17.52 -16.09
C ASP A 403 -2.00 17.20 -14.73
N LEU A 404 -2.81 16.14 -14.66
CA LEU A 404 -3.50 15.71 -13.44
C LEU A 404 -2.54 15.16 -12.38
N THR A 405 -1.49 14.45 -12.79
CA THR A 405 -0.52 13.81 -11.89
C THR A 405 0.72 14.67 -11.64
N CYS A 406 0.94 15.72 -12.43
CA CYS A 406 2.21 16.46 -12.49
C CYS A 406 3.43 15.56 -12.77
N LEU A 407 3.23 14.48 -13.54
CA LEU A 407 4.28 13.54 -13.97
C LEU A 407 4.31 13.48 -15.50
N PRO A 408 5.47 13.26 -16.14
CA PRO A 408 5.62 13.42 -17.59
C PRO A 408 5.10 12.21 -18.39
N PHE A 409 3.84 11.81 -18.15
CA PHE A 409 3.19 10.72 -18.90
C PHE A 409 3.03 11.08 -20.38
N VAL A 410 3.33 10.10 -21.23
CA VAL A 410 3.29 10.23 -22.69
C VAL A 410 2.64 9.00 -23.31
N LYS A 411 2.20 9.14 -24.55
CA LYS A 411 1.71 8.00 -25.34
C LYS A 411 2.88 7.04 -25.61
N ALA A 412 2.66 5.73 -25.44
CA ALA A 412 3.63 4.73 -25.88
C ALA A 412 3.91 4.87 -27.39
N PRO A 413 5.17 4.79 -27.83
CA PRO A 413 5.53 4.87 -29.24
C PRO A 413 5.01 3.64 -30.02
N ASN A 414 4.89 2.49 -29.35
CA ASN A 414 4.38 1.25 -29.94
C ASN A 414 3.32 0.60 -29.02
N PHE A 415 2.07 0.60 -29.44
CA PHE A 415 0.99 0.00 -28.66
C PHE A 415 0.98 -1.53 -28.66
N PHE A 416 1.59 -2.18 -29.65
CA PHE A 416 1.65 -3.64 -29.69
C PHE A 416 2.56 -4.17 -28.58
N GLU A 417 3.71 -3.52 -28.36
CA GLU A 417 4.59 -3.80 -27.22
C GLU A 417 3.85 -3.52 -25.89
N ALA A 418 3.25 -2.33 -25.75
CA ALA A 418 2.61 -1.92 -24.50
C ALA A 418 1.41 -2.80 -24.08
N LEU A 419 0.81 -3.54 -25.02
CA LEU A 419 -0.27 -4.50 -24.78
C LEU A 419 0.22 -5.94 -24.66
N GLY A 420 1.11 -6.35 -25.57
CA GLY A 420 1.62 -7.71 -25.74
C GLY A 420 2.70 -8.12 -24.74
N ALA A 421 3.41 -7.15 -24.15
CA ALA A 421 4.50 -7.36 -23.20
C ALA A 421 4.30 -6.57 -21.88
N ARG A 422 5.23 -6.77 -20.94
CA ARG A 422 5.26 -6.10 -19.62
C ARG A 422 6.68 -5.73 -19.19
N ASP A 423 7.52 -5.39 -20.15
CA ASP A 423 8.97 -5.32 -19.95
C ASP A 423 9.34 -4.15 -19.03
N ALA A 424 8.68 -3.00 -19.17
CA ALA A 424 8.85 -1.87 -18.25
C ALA A 424 8.56 -2.26 -16.79
N MET A 425 7.55 -3.12 -16.55
CA MET A 425 7.23 -3.58 -15.21
C MET A 425 8.26 -4.61 -14.70
N VAL A 426 8.74 -5.50 -15.56
CA VAL A 426 9.82 -6.44 -15.19
C VAL A 426 11.11 -5.68 -14.84
N GLU A 427 11.44 -4.63 -15.60
CA GLU A 427 12.61 -3.79 -15.38
C GLU A 427 12.54 -3.07 -14.03
N VAL A 428 11.44 -2.36 -13.75
CA VAL A 428 11.28 -1.64 -12.48
C VAL A 428 11.38 -2.60 -11.31
N HIS A 429 10.73 -3.77 -11.38
CA HIS A 429 10.81 -4.71 -10.27
C HIS A 429 12.23 -5.32 -10.14
N GLY A 430 12.99 -5.43 -11.23
CA GLY A 430 14.42 -5.78 -11.20
C GLY A 430 15.27 -4.73 -10.47
N VAL A 431 14.94 -3.44 -10.64
CA VAL A 431 15.53 -2.35 -9.86
C VAL A 431 15.17 -2.48 -8.38
N LEU A 432 13.91 -2.75 -8.05
CA LEU A 432 13.47 -2.97 -6.66
C LEU A 432 14.19 -4.17 -6.02
N ASN A 433 14.39 -5.25 -6.76
CA ASN A 433 15.16 -6.41 -6.33
C ASN A 433 16.62 -6.04 -5.99
N THR A 434 17.25 -5.20 -6.81
CA THR A 434 18.61 -4.70 -6.54
C THR A 434 18.68 -3.84 -5.28
N ILE A 435 17.66 -3.01 -5.04
CA ILE A 435 17.55 -2.22 -3.81
C ILE A 435 17.35 -3.13 -2.59
N ALA A 436 16.52 -4.17 -2.71
CA ALA A 436 16.31 -5.16 -1.64
C ALA A 436 17.60 -5.92 -1.28
N VAL A 437 18.43 -6.30 -2.25
CA VAL A 437 19.78 -6.87 -2.00
C VAL A 437 20.63 -5.90 -1.19
N SER A 438 20.62 -4.61 -1.56
CA SER A 438 21.40 -3.59 -0.87
C SER A 438 20.92 -3.37 0.57
N LEU A 439 19.61 -3.21 0.77
CA LEU A 439 19.00 -3.04 2.09
C LEU A 439 19.19 -4.28 2.97
N MET A 440 19.16 -5.49 2.40
CA MET A 440 19.43 -6.73 3.14
C MET A 440 20.85 -6.71 3.73
N LYS A 441 21.85 -6.27 2.96
CA LYS A 441 23.22 -6.14 3.46
C LYS A 441 23.32 -5.09 4.57
N ILE A 442 22.77 -3.90 4.35
CA ILE A 442 22.80 -2.79 5.32
C ILE A 442 22.15 -3.21 6.65
N ALA A 443 20.95 -3.80 6.60
CA ALA A 443 20.23 -4.24 7.79
C ALA A 443 20.95 -5.37 8.53
N ASN A 444 21.57 -6.31 7.80
CA ASN A 444 22.35 -7.39 8.41
C ASN A 444 23.61 -6.90 9.12
N ASP A 445 24.32 -5.94 8.53
CA ASP A 445 25.49 -5.32 9.17
C ASP A 445 25.10 -4.60 10.45
N ILE A 446 24.10 -3.71 10.39
CA ILE A 446 23.64 -2.96 11.57
C ILE A 446 23.20 -3.92 12.68
N ARG A 447 22.49 -5.00 12.32
CA ARG A 447 22.09 -6.05 13.25
C ARG A 447 23.29 -6.76 13.89
N LEU A 448 24.32 -7.11 13.12
CA LEU A 448 25.48 -7.83 13.62
C LEU A 448 26.37 -6.92 14.49
N LEU A 449 26.57 -5.68 14.06
CA LEU A 449 27.30 -4.66 14.83
C LEU A 449 26.60 -4.33 16.16
N GLY A 450 25.26 -4.36 16.19
CA GLY A 450 24.45 -4.18 17.39
C GLY A 450 24.24 -5.46 18.23
N SER A 451 24.85 -6.59 17.86
CA SER A 451 24.69 -7.84 18.63
C SER A 451 25.35 -7.73 20.01
N GLY A 452 24.65 -8.13 21.06
CA GLY A 452 25.12 -7.93 22.44
C GLY A 452 24.02 -8.17 23.48
N PRO A 453 24.11 -7.56 24.68
CA PRO A 453 25.06 -6.50 25.04
C PRO A 453 26.46 -6.99 25.46
N ARG A 454 26.66 -8.30 25.71
CA ARG A 454 27.94 -8.84 26.22
C ARG A 454 28.53 -10.01 25.45
N CYS A 455 27.73 -10.66 24.61
CA CYS A 455 28.11 -11.92 23.93
C CYS A 455 28.01 -11.79 22.39
N GLY A 456 28.31 -10.61 21.87
CA GLY A 456 28.28 -10.28 20.44
C GLY A 456 29.40 -9.30 20.09
N LEU A 457 29.22 -8.50 19.03
CA LEU A 457 30.20 -7.47 18.64
C LEU A 457 30.10 -6.20 19.49
N GLY A 458 28.88 -5.73 19.78
CA GLY A 458 28.64 -4.57 20.63
C GLY A 458 29.24 -3.24 20.12
N GLU A 459 29.45 -3.08 18.80
CA GLU A 459 30.01 -1.86 18.22
C GLU A 459 28.96 -0.76 18.06
N LEU A 460 27.67 -1.11 17.95
CA LEU A 460 26.56 -0.17 17.87
C LEU A 460 25.57 -0.39 19.02
N MET A 461 25.05 0.71 19.56
CA MET A 461 23.93 0.70 20.49
C MET A 461 22.67 1.17 19.76
N LEU A 462 21.76 0.24 19.50
CA LEU A 462 20.52 0.51 18.76
C LEU A 462 19.43 1.05 19.69
N PRO A 463 18.53 1.94 19.22
CA PRO A 463 17.41 2.44 20.01
C PRO A 463 16.48 1.30 20.48
N GLU A 464 16.02 1.40 21.73
CA GLU A 464 15.10 0.44 22.35
C GLU A 464 13.64 0.91 22.15
N ASN A 465 12.96 0.33 21.15
CA ASN A 465 11.60 0.78 20.80
C ASN A 465 10.49 -0.06 21.46
N GLU A 466 10.78 -1.32 21.78
CA GLU A 466 9.83 -2.27 22.38
C GLU A 466 10.52 -3.25 23.34
N PRO A 467 9.78 -3.88 24.28
CA PRO A 467 10.31 -4.95 25.09
C PRO A 467 10.74 -6.14 24.22
N GLY A 468 12.04 -6.45 24.19
CA GLY A 468 12.59 -7.53 23.37
C GLY A 468 12.27 -8.93 23.89
N SER A 469 11.83 -9.06 25.15
CA SER A 469 11.36 -10.32 25.73
C SER A 469 10.55 -10.07 26.99
N SER A 470 9.50 -10.85 27.21
CA SER A 470 8.70 -10.81 28.44
C SER A 470 9.42 -11.39 29.66
N ILE A 471 10.51 -12.15 29.48
CA ILE A 471 11.21 -12.88 30.56
C ILE A 471 12.62 -12.35 30.86
N MET A 472 13.21 -11.53 29.97
CA MET A 472 14.58 -11.01 30.12
C MET A 472 14.59 -9.48 30.13
N PRO A 473 14.56 -8.83 31.32
CA PRO A 473 14.72 -7.38 31.45
C PRO A 473 16.06 -6.90 30.86
N GLY A 474 16.03 -5.82 30.08
CA GLY A 474 17.22 -5.24 29.44
C GLY A 474 17.66 -5.89 28.11
N LYS A 475 16.92 -6.88 27.59
CA LYS A 475 17.15 -7.44 26.25
C LYS A 475 16.46 -6.59 25.19
N VAL A 476 17.25 -6.06 24.26
CA VAL A 476 16.78 -5.28 23.10
C VAL A 476 17.03 -6.06 21.83
N ASN A 477 15.98 -6.31 21.05
CA ASN A 477 16.11 -6.95 19.75
C ASN A 477 16.24 -5.88 18.65
N PRO A 478 17.00 -6.13 17.58
CA PRO A 478 17.09 -5.25 16.41
C PRO A 478 15.86 -5.43 15.50
N THR A 479 14.67 -5.14 16.04
CA THR A 479 13.36 -5.48 15.44
C THR A 479 13.12 -4.81 14.09
N GLN A 480 13.61 -3.58 13.90
CA GLN A 480 13.55 -2.87 12.62
C GLN A 480 14.43 -3.54 11.55
N CYS A 481 15.61 -4.05 11.92
CA CYS A 481 16.47 -4.82 11.02
C CYS A 481 15.78 -6.14 10.62
N GLU A 482 15.14 -6.83 11.57
CA GLU A 482 14.38 -8.05 11.29
C GLU A 482 13.26 -7.78 10.27
N SER A 483 12.44 -6.76 10.50
CA SER A 483 11.35 -6.38 9.59
C SER A 483 11.85 -6.06 8.18
N ILE A 484 12.88 -5.22 8.04
CA ILE A 484 13.46 -4.88 6.72
C ILE A 484 14.01 -6.12 6.01
N THR A 485 14.70 -7.02 6.71
CA THR A 485 15.23 -8.24 6.07
C THR A 485 14.11 -9.16 5.56
N MET A 486 12.98 -9.27 6.29
CA MET A 486 11.82 -10.02 5.81
C MET A 486 11.19 -9.36 4.57
N ILE A 487 11.06 -8.03 4.56
CA ILE A 487 10.55 -7.28 3.41
C ILE A 487 11.47 -7.46 2.20
N CYS A 488 12.79 -7.42 2.38
CA CYS A 488 13.74 -7.68 1.29
C CYS A 488 13.58 -9.08 0.68
N ALA A 489 13.41 -10.11 1.51
CA ALA A 489 13.15 -11.47 1.02
C ALA A 489 11.82 -11.55 0.24
N GLN A 490 10.78 -10.85 0.72
CA GLN A 490 9.50 -10.76 0.01
C GLN A 490 9.65 -10.08 -1.35
N VAL A 491 10.41 -8.99 -1.45
CA VAL A 491 10.69 -8.30 -2.72
C VAL A 491 11.44 -9.23 -3.68
N MET A 492 12.40 -10.02 -3.20
CA MET A 492 13.11 -11.00 -4.04
C MET A 492 12.15 -12.08 -4.58
N GLY A 493 11.26 -12.63 -3.75
CA GLY A 493 10.25 -13.59 -4.22
C GLY A 493 9.25 -12.97 -5.20
N ASN A 494 8.86 -11.72 -4.95
CA ASN A 494 7.99 -10.94 -5.83
C ASN A 494 8.61 -10.74 -7.23
N GLN A 495 9.93 -10.54 -7.33
CA GLN A 495 10.62 -10.41 -8.63
C GLN A 495 10.43 -11.65 -9.49
N VAL A 496 10.58 -12.84 -8.91
CA VAL A 496 10.40 -14.09 -9.63
C VAL A 496 8.98 -14.19 -10.20
N ALA A 497 7.97 -13.84 -9.40
CA ALA A 497 6.58 -13.82 -9.85
C ALA A 497 6.34 -12.82 -11.00
N VAL A 498 6.92 -11.61 -10.91
CA VAL A 498 6.81 -10.58 -11.97
C VAL A 498 7.51 -11.03 -13.25
N SER A 499 8.72 -11.60 -13.15
CA SER A 499 9.45 -12.11 -14.32
C SER A 499 8.67 -13.21 -15.03
N ILE A 500 8.10 -14.17 -14.29
CA ILE A 500 7.25 -15.23 -14.87
C ILE A 500 5.99 -14.63 -15.50
N GLY A 501 5.35 -13.66 -14.85
CA GLY A 501 4.19 -12.96 -15.41
C GLY A 501 4.51 -12.20 -16.70
N GLY A 502 5.66 -11.50 -16.75
CA GLY A 502 6.13 -10.81 -17.94
C GLY A 502 6.41 -11.76 -19.12
N ALA A 503 6.99 -12.93 -18.83
CA ALA A 503 7.37 -13.92 -19.83
C ALA A 503 6.20 -14.71 -20.47
N THR A 504 4.96 -14.54 -19.98
CA THR A 504 3.78 -15.34 -20.41
C THR A 504 2.82 -14.56 -21.32
N GLY A 505 3.35 -13.60 -22.09
CA GLY A 505 2.61 -12.91 -23.14
C GLY A 505 2.26 -13.84 -24.30
N HIS A 506 1.06 -13.69 -24.87
CA HIS A 506 0.62 -14.45 -26.04
C HIS A 506 0.04 -13.49 -27.08
N PHE A 507 0.66 -13.45 -28.27
CA PHE A 507 0.23 -12.61 -29.38
C PHE A 507 0.04 -11.14 -28.96
N GLU A 508 -1.11 -10.52 -29.25
CA GLU A 508 -1.35 -9.08 -29.04
C GLU A 508 -1.62 -8.68 -27.58
N LEU A 509 -1.64 -9.62 -26.62
CA LEU A 509 -1.95 -9.29 -25.23
C LEU A 509 -1.24 -10.17 -24.20
N ASN A 510 -0.46 -9.56 -23.31
CA ASN A 510 -0.09 -10.21 -22.05
C ASN A 510 -1.29 -10.16 -21.09
N VAL A 511 -1.84 -11.34 -20.77
CA VAL A 511 -2.97 -11.55 -19.84
C VAL A 511 -2.54 -11.94 -18.43
N CYS A 512 -1.24 -11.90 -18.15
CA CYS A 512 -0.70 -11.92 -16.80
C CYS A 512 -0.39 -10.50 -16.32
N LYS A 513 -1.30 -9.55 -16.59
CA LYS A 513 -1.27 -8.18 -16.03
C LYS A 513 -1.44 -8.16 -14.49
N ARG A 514 -1.34 -9.32 -13.83
CA ARG A 514 -1.77 -9.63 -12.45
C ARG A 514 -0.81 -10.56 -11.71
N GLY A 515 0.22 -11.13 -12.38
CA GLY A 515 1.39 -11.71 -11.70
C GLY A 515 2.06 -10.71 -10.74
N GLU A 516 1.63 -9.46 -10.86
CA GLU A 516 1.76 -8.27 -10.03
C GLU A 516 1.23 -8.38 -8.58
N ARG A 517 1.17 -9.58 -7.98
CA ARG A 517 1.11 -9.73 -6.50
C ARG A 517 2.26 -8.95 -5.82
N ALA A 518 3.34 -8.78 -6.56
CA ALA A 518 4.56 -8.05 -6.25
C ALA A 518 4.40 -6.53 -6.10
N TRP A 519 3.63 -5.89 -6.98
CA TRP A 519 3.51 -4.44 -7.03
C TRP A 519 2.60 -3.88 -5.96
N GLY A 520 1.49 -4.58 -5.73
CA GLY A 520 0.66 -4.32 -4.56
C GLY A 520 1.49 -4.41 -3.29
N ARG A 521 2.28 -5.48 -3.07
CA ARG A 521 3.05 -5.63 -1.82
C ARG A 521 4.20 -4.63 -1.69
N ALA A 522 4.87 -4.26 -2.78
CA ALA A 522 5.99 -3.30 -2.74
C ALA A 522 5.55 -1.85 -2.49
N ALA A 523 4.35 -1.46 -2.95
CA ALA A 523 3.79 -0.12 -2.76
C ALA A 523 2.89 0.04 -1.52
N ARG A 524 2.57 -1.06 -0.80
CA ARG A 524 1.60 -1.07 0.33
C ARG A 524 2.16 -0.68 1.70
N ASN A 525 3.36 -0.11 1.76
CA ASN A 525 4.04 0.21 3.02
C ASN A 525 3.90 1.71 3.35
N SER A 526 2.74 2.14 3.86
CA SER A 526 2.58 3.49 4.42
C SER A 526 2.04 3.46 5.86
N PRO A 527 2.59 4.28 6.77
CA PRO A 527 1.92 4.70 7.99
C PRO A 527 0.76 5.65 7.68
N GLU A 528 -0.43 5.40 8.25
CA GLU A 528 -1.47 6.44 8.32
C GLU A 528 -1.05 7.49 9.37
N THR A 529 -0.91 8.74 8.92
CA THR A 529 -0.91 9.99 9.70
C THR A 529 -0.10 10.01 11.01
N LEU A 530 1.16 10.47 10.94
CA LEU A 530 1.87 11.01 12.10
C LEU A 530 1.69 12.52 12.16
N HIS A 531 0.95 12.98 13.17
CA HIS A 531 0.97 14.38 13.60
C HIS A 531 2.35 14.75 14.13
N SER A 532 2.85 15.92 13.73
CA SER A 532 4.10 16.51 14.24
C SER A 532 4.00 16.76 15.74
N PRO A 533 4.98 16.34 16.56
CA PRO A 533 5.08 16.82 17.94
C PRO A 533 5.50 18.29 17.89
N THR A 534 4.60 19.17 18.27
CA THR A 534 4.94 20.54 18.62
C THR A 534 5.94 20.54 19.76
N SER A 535 7.05 21.23 19.55
CA SER A 535 8.03 21.64 20.55
C SER A 535 7.34 22.32 21.75
N ALA A 536 7.50 21.76 22.94
CA ALA A 536 7.33 22.49 24.19
C ALA A 536 8.73 22.90 24.67
N GLY A 537 8.89 24.21 24.93
CA GLY A 537 9.98 24.75 25.73
C GLY A 537 9.74 24.58 27.22
#